data_AF-A0A7J6C5U3-F1
#
_entry.id   AF-A0A7J6C5U3-F1
#
_cell.length_a   1.000
_cell.length_b   1.000
_cell.length_c   1.000
_cell.angle_alpha   90.00
_cell.angle_beta   90.00
_cell.angle_gamma   90.00
#
_symmetry.space_group_name_H-M   'P 1'
#
loop_
_entity.id
_entity.type
_entity.pdbx_description
1 polymer ?
#
loop_
_entity_poly.entity_id
_entity_poly.type
_entity_poly.pdbx_seq_one_letter_code
_entity_poly.pdbx_strand_id
1 'polypeptide(L)'
;MYRLAMTGAGIDRHLFCLYIVSKLMGIDSPFLKQVLSEPWRLSTSQTPQQQLNLIDIQKFPKYVGAGGGFGPVADDGYGVSYIIVGENLITFHISSKFSSPETDSFRFGQNIRQAMLDIRALFNPKEKKM
;
A
#
# COMPACT_ATOMS: atom_id res chain seq x y z
N MET A 1 12.62 2.85 7.17
CA MET A 1 12.34 1.59 6.43
C MET A 1 12.35 1.79 4.91
N TYR A 2 11.47 2.63 4.31
CA TYR A 2 11.38 2.76 2.84
C TYR A 2 12.69 3.14 2.12
N ARG A 3 13.50 4.07 2.69
CA ARG A 3 14.80 4.47 2.11
C ARG A 3 15.81 3.31 2.04
N LEU A 4 15.79 2.43 3.04
CA LEU A 4 16.63 1.23 3.06
C LEU A 4 16.18 0.25 1.97
N ALA A 5 14.88 0.03 1.84
CA ALA A 5 14.34 -0.81 0.77
C ALA A 5 14.70 -0.27 -0.64
N MET A 6 14.58 1.06 -0.84
CA MET A 6 14.98 1.72 -2.10
C MET A 6 16.47 1.60 -2.43
N THR A 7 17.31 1.38 -1.44
CA THR A 7 18.77 1.23 -1.60
C THR A 7 19.22 -0.23 -1.57
N GLY A 8 18.27 -1.18 -1.72
CA GLY A 8 18.57 -2.61 -1.81
C GLY A 8 18.73 -3.32 -0.46
N ALA A 9 18.50 -2.64 0.66
CA ALA A 9 18.55 -3.23 2.01
C ALA A 9 17.20 -3.80 2.47
N GLY A 10 16.26 -4.06 1.53
CA GLY A 10 15.03 -4.79 1.79
C GLY A 10 15.26 -6.30 1.81
N ILE A 11 14.50 -7.05 2.62
CA ILE A 11 14.76 -8.48 2.84
C ILE A 11 14.03 -9.40 1.86
N ASP A 12 12.87 -9.01 1.34
CA ASP A 12 11.96 -9.88 0.59
C ASP A 12 12.62 -10.48 -0.66
N ARG A 13 13.33 -9.63 -1.43
CA ARG A 13 14.02 -10.07 -2.65
C ARG A 13 15.26 -10.90 -2.34
N HIS A 14 15.93 -10.63 -1.21
CA HIS A 14 17.04 -11.46 -0.74
C HIS A 14 16.55 -12.85 -0.32
N LEU A 15 15.49 -12.93 0.49
CA LEU A 15 14.87 -14.19 0.89
C LEU A 15 14.34 -14.98 -0.32
N PHE A 16 13.73 -14.31 -1.30
CA PHE A 16 13.32 -14.94 -2.55
C PHE A 16 14.50 -15.52 -3.33
N CYS A 17 15.63 -14.79 -3.42
CA CYS A 17 16.84 -15.31 -4.06
C CYS A 17 17.35 -16.57 -3.35
N LEU A 18 17.42 -16.56 -2.01
CA LEU A 18 17.83 -17.74 -1.23
C LEU A 18 16.91 -18.93 -1.50
N TYR A 19 15.60 -18.71 -1.64
CA TYR A 19 14.65 -19.75 -2.00
C TYR A 19 14.92 -20.34 -3.39
N ILE A 20 15.14 -19.49 -4.40
CA ILE A 20 15.47 -19.98 -5.76
C ILE A 20 16.75 -20.80 -5.74
N VAL A 21 17.81 -20.32 -5.06
CA VAL A 21 19.08 -21.05 -4.93
C VAL A 21 18.89 -22.38 -4.19
N SER A 22 18.11 -22.41 -3.11
CA SER A 22 17.85 -23.65 -2.37
C SER A 22 17.15 -24.69 -3.25
N LYS A 23 16.20 -24.26 -4.10
CA LYS A 23 15.54 -25.15 -5.07
C LYS A 23 16.50 -25.69 -6.12
N LEU A 24 17.39 -24.85 -6.67
CA LEU A 24 18.39 -25.27 -7.64
C LEU A 24 19.38 -26.29 -7.05
N MET A 25 19.73 -26.15 -5.77
CA MET A 25 20.67 -27.04 -5.07
C MET A 25 20.01 -28.28 -4.45
N GLY A 26 18.68 -28.42 -4.56
CA GLY A 26 17.94 -29.50 -3.89
C GLY A 26 17.95 -29.40 -2.36
N ILE A 27 18.20 -28.22 -1.79
CA ILE A 27 18.24 -27.98 -0.35
C ILE A 27 16.85 -27.61 0.14
N ASP A 28 16.36 -28.37 1.12
CA ASP A 28 15.13 -28.04 1.82
C ASP A 28 15.39 -27.12 3.01
N SER A 29 14.67 -26.00 3.08
CA SER A 29 14.79 -25.03 4.16
C SER A 29 13.43 -24.80 4.83
N PRO A 30 13.22 -25.30 6.06
CA PRO A 30 12.00 -25.05 6.83
C PRO A 30 11.75 -23.55 7.04
N PHE A 31 12.81 -22.78 7.26
CA PHE A 31 12.73 -21.32 7.41
C PHE A 31 12.18 -20.64 6.14
N LEU A 32 12.74 -20.95 4.96
CA LEU A 32 12.29 -20.34 3.71
C LEU A 32 10.86 -20.76 3.35
N LYS A 33 10.48 -22.01 3.65
CA LYS A 33 9.10 -22.48 3.51
C LYS A 33 8.12 -21.66 4.36
N GLN A 34 8.46 -21.44 5.63
CA GLN A 34 7.60 -20.69 6.54
C GLN A 34 7.49 -19.22 6.11
N VAL A 35 8.62 -18.53 5.95
CA VAL A 35 8.61 -17.08 5.73
C VAL A 35 7.94 -16.68 4.41
N LEU A 36 8.01 -17.54 3.39
CA LEU A 36 7.38 -17.30 2.09
C LEU A 36 5.91 -17.76 2.02
N SER A 37 5.41 -18.46 3.04
CA SER A 37 4.01 -18.89 3.11
C SER A 37 3.07 -17.82 3.67
N GLU A 38 3.62 -16.78 4.29
CA GLU A 38 2.83 -15.71 4.89
C GLU A 38 2.09 -14.88 3.83
N PRO A 39 0.75 -14.76 3.91
CA PRO A 39 -0.03 -14.06 2.90
C PRO A 39 0.06 -12.54 3.05
N TRP A 40 0.16 -11.85 1.92
CA TRP A 40 0.08 -10.39 1.85
C TRP A 40 -1.39 -9.92 1.85
N ARG A 41 -2.03 -9.96 3.03
CA ARG A 41 -3.44 -9.53 3.20
C ARG A 41 -3.68 -8.05 2.90
N LEU A 42 -2.64 -7.22 2.93
CA LEU A 42 -2.72 -5.83 2.52
C LEU A 42 -1.60 -5.54 1.52
N SER A 43 -1.94 -5.48 0.24
CA SER A 43 -1.02 -5.06 -0.81
C SER A 43 -1.27 -3.61 -1.13
N THR A 44 -0.24 -2.77 -1.03
CA THR A 44 -0.37 -1.31 -1.24
C THR A 44 0.63 -0.78 -2.25
N SER A 45 0.25 0.28 -2.96
CA SER A 45 1.21 1.06 -3.75
C SER A 45 0.82 2.53 -3.79
N GLN A 46 1.85 3.38 -3.85
CA GLN A 46 1.70 4.80 -4.16
C GLN A 46 2.07 5.02 -5.62
N THR A 47 1.25 5.79 -6.35
CA THR A 47 1.59 6.25 -7.70
C THR A 47 1.77 7.77 -7.70
N PRO A 48 2.99 8.27 -7.41
CA PRO A 48 3.25 9.71 -7.33
C PRO A 48 3.14 10.36 -8.72
N GLN A 49 2.28 11.38 -8.85
CA GLN A 49 2.09 12.10 -10.12
C GLN A 49 3.11 13.21 -10.37
N GLN A 50 3.83 13.65 -9.34
CA GLN A 50 4.76 14.80 -9.41
C GLN A 50 6.24 14.42 -9.29
N GLN A 51 6.66 13.20 -9.67
CA GLN A 51 8.07 12.81 -9.52
C GLN A 51 9.04 13.67 -10.35
N LEU A 52 8.61 14.12 -11.52
CA LEU A 52 9.47 14.85 -12.47
C LEU A 52 9.23 16.37 -12.46
N ASN A 53 8.26 16.87 -11.68
CA ASN A 53 7.85 18.29 -11.64
C ASN A 53 7.61 18.94 -13.02
N LEU A 54 7.19 18.15 -14.02
CA LEU A 54 7.00 18.61 -15.40
C LEU A 54 5.71 19.42 -15.60
N ILE A 55 4.72 19.26 -14.71
CA ILE A 55 3.42 19.91 -14.78
C ILE A 55 3.13 20.61 -13.46
N ASP A 56 2.78 21.89 -13.55
CA ASP A 56 2.18 22.63 -12.44
C ASP A 56 0.71 22.20 -12.30
N ILE A 57 0.45 21.35 -11.30
CA ILE A 57 -0.88 20.80 -11.02
C ILE A 57 -1.88 21.84 -10.52
N GLN A 58 -1.42 22.99 -10.00
CA GLN A 58 -2.31 24.07 -9.60
C GLN A 58 -2.77 24.87 -10.81
N LYS A 59 -1.87 25.11 -11.76
CA LYS A 59 -2.20 25.78 -13.02
C LYS A 59 -3.00 24.89 -13.97
N PHE A 60 -2.77 23.58 -13.93
CA PHE A 60 -3.40 22.62 -14.82
C PHE A 60 -4.05 21.43 -14.09
N PRO A 61 -5.08 21.67 -13.26
CA PRO A 61 -5.70 20.64 -12.42
C PRO A 61 -6.36 19.52 -13.23
N LYS A 62 -6.76 19.80 -14.48
CA LYS A 62 -7.36 18.81 -15.39
C LYS A 62 -6.43 17.67 -15.80
N TYR A 63 -5.11 17.80 -15.59
CA TYR A 63 -4.14 16.74 -15.87
C TYR A 63 -3.90 15.82 -14.67
N VAL A 64 -4.52 16.10 -13.53
CA VAL A 64 -4.51 15.23 -12.36
C VAL A 64 -5.61 14.18 -12.51
N GLY A 65 -5.23 12.90 -12.45
CA GLY A 65 -6.17 11.78 -12.39
C GLY A 65 -6.27 11.20 -10.99
N ALA A 66 -7.36 10.50 -10.68
CA ALA A 66 -7.48 9.74 -9.43
C ALA A 66 -6.59 8.48 -9.38
N GLY A 67 -5.95 8.14 -10.51
CA GLY A 67 -5.13 6.94 -10.66
C GLY A 67 -5.92 5.72 -11.09
N GLY A 68 -5.28 4.56 -10.95
CA GLY A 68 -5.89 3.24 -11.06
C GLY A 68 -5.55 2.39 -9.85
N GLY A 69 -6.12 1.20 -9.78
CA GLY A 69 -5.82 0.23 -8.73
C GLY A 69 -5.62 -1.18 -9.27
N PHE A 70 -5.50 -2.12 -8.34
CA PHE A 70 -5.25 -3.54 -8.59
C PHE A 70 -6.09 -4.37 -7.64
N GLY A 71 -6.33 -5.63 -7.98
CA GLY A 71 -7.03 -6.59 -7.12
C GLY A 71 -6.18 -7.01 -5.91
N PRO A 72 -6.79 -7.58 -4.85
CA PRO A 72 -6.03 -8.15 -3.73
C PRO A 72 -5.20 -9.36 -4.17
N VAL A 73 -4.04 -9.55 -3.53
CA VAL A 73 -3.12 -10.67 -3.81
C VAL A 73 -3.37 -11.89 -2.92
N ALA A 74 -4.22 -11.75 -1.89
CA ALA A 74 -4.73 -12.81 -1.05
C ALA A 74 -6.27 -12.87 -1.17
N ASP A 75 -6.86 -14.06 -0.99
CA ASP A 75 -8.32 -14.22 -1.06
C ASP A 75 -9.05 -13.46 0.05
N ASP A 76 -8.42 -13.39 1.23
CA ASP A 76 -8.88 -12.70 2.43
C ASP A 76 -8.23 -11.32 2.62
N GLY A 77 -7.76 -10.71 1.53
CA GLY A 77 -6.99 -9.46 1.57
C GLY A 77 -7.60 -8.27 0.81
N TYR A 78 -6.85 -7.17 0.83
CA TYR A 78 -7.15 -5.91 0.13
C TYR A 78 -6.03 -5.53 -0.83
N GLY A 79 -6.41 -4.95 -1.98
CA GLY A 79 -5.53 -4.16 -2.84
C GLY A 79 -5.81 -2.67 -2.62
N VAL A 80 -4.80 -1.89 -2.28
CA VAL A 80 -4.95 -0.46 -2.00
C VAL A 80 -3.92 0.37 -2.77
N SER A 81 -4.41 1.09 -3.77
CA SER A 81 -3.63 2.09 -4.49
C SER A 81 -3.99 3.48 -3.98
N TYR A 82 -3.01 4.35 -3.81
CA TYR A 82 -3.26 5.73 -3.42
C TYR A 82 -2.37 6.72 -4.15
N ILE A 83 -2.93 7.92 -4.36
CA ILE A 83 -2.22 9.06 -4.93
C ILE A 83 -2.38 10.25 -3.99
N ILE A 84 -1.26 10.87 -3.64
CA ILE A 84 -1.22 12.14 -2.91
C ILE A 84 -1.02 13.22 -3.96
N VAL A 85 -1.96 14.16 -4.06
CA VAL A 85 -1.97 15.23 -5.06
C VAL A 85 -1.85 16.57 -4.35
N GLY A 86 -0.70 17.23 -4.54
CA GLY A 86 -0.39 18.47 -3.84
C GLY A 86 -0.56 18.32 -2.33
N GLU A 87 -1.16 19.32 -1.69
CA GLU A 87 -1.30 19.40 -0.23
C GLU A 87 -2.70 19.04 0.29
N ASN A 88 -3.70 18.94 -0.60
CA ASN A 88 -5.11 19.00 -0.20
C ASN A 88 -5.94 17.79 -0.62
N LEU A 89 -5.39 16.87 -1.42
CA LEU A 89 -6.14 15.76 -1.98
C LEU A 89 -5.35 14.46 -1.90
N ILE A 90 -6.02 13.42 -1.40
CA ILE A 90 -5.53 12.04 -1.43
C ILE A 90 -6.63 11.20 -2.04
N THR A 91 -6.33 10.47 -3.11
CA THR A 91 -7.25 9.50 -3.71
C THR A 91 -6.86 8.10 -3.30
N PHE A 92 -7.87 7.28 -2.99
CA PHE A 92 -7.70 5.86 -2.68
C PHE A 92 -8.54 5.03 -3.65
N HIS A 93 -7.95 3.99 -4.21
CA HIS A 93 -8.65 2.90 -4.85
C HIS A 93 -8.46 1.65 -3.98
N ILE A 94 -9.57 1.09 -3.49
CA ILE A 94 -9.59 -0.05 -2.59
C ILE A 94 -10.35 -1.19 -3.26
N SER A 95 -9.77 -2.38 -3.28
CA SER A 95 -10.37 -3.58 -3.82
C SER A 95 -10.30 -4.73 -2.80
N SER A 96 -11.31 -5.60 -2.85
CA SER A 96 -11.42 -6.84 -2.09
C SER A 96 -12.24 -7.85 -2.91
N LYS A 97 -12.21 -9.14 -2.53
CA LYS A 97 -13.02 -10.16 -3.22
C LYS A 97 -14.38 -10.31 -2.54
N PHE A 98 -15.46 -10.32 -3.33
CA PHE A 98 -16.81 -10.60 -2.83
C PHE A 98 -16.93 -11.99 -2.17
N SER A 99 -16.06 -12.93 -2.55
CA SER A 99 -16.04 -14.29 -1.99
C SER A 99 -15.50 -14.36 -0.56
N SER A 100 -14.87 -13.30 -0.05
CA SER A 100 -14.33 -13.28 1.32
C SER A 100 -15.28 -12.52 2.25
N PRO A 101 -15.90 -13.20 3.23
CA PRO A 101 -16.82 -12.56 4.19
C PRO A 101 -16.08 -11.62 5.16
N GLU A 102 -14.77 -11.77 5.30
CA GLU A 102 -13.94 -10.96 6.20
C GLU A 102 -13.57 -9.59 5.60
N THR A 103 -13.70 -9.44 4.27
CA THR A 103 -13.25 -8.24 3.56
C THR A 103 -14.39 -7.40 2.99
N ASP A 104 -14.30 -6.09 3.13
CA ASP A 104 -15.26 -5.13 2.57
C ASP A 104 -14.53 -3.83 2.22
N SER A 105 -14.43 -3.52 0.93
CA SER A 105 -13.70 -2.34 0.43
C SER A 105 -14.33 -1.03 0.88
N PHE A 106 -15.66 -0.95 0.98
CA PHE A 106 -16.35 0.26 1.43
C PHE A 106 -16.11 0.49 2.91
N ARG A 107 -16.30 -0.54 3.74
CA ARG A 107 -16.01 -0.51 5.18
C ARG A 107 -14.54 -0.14 5.44
N PHE A 108 -13.61 -0.76 4.70
CA PHE A 108 -12.19 -0.45 4.85
C PHE A 108 -11.85 0.99 4.45
N GLY A 109 -12.49 1.52 3.41
CA GLY A 109 -12.38 2.93 3.02
C GLY A 109 -12.87 3.89 4.11
N GLN A 110 -13.99 3.58 4.78
CA GLN A 110 -14.46 4.38 5.92
C GLN A 110 -13.47 4.33 7.09
N ASN A 111 -12.87 3.16 7.36
CA ASN A 111 -11.86 3.02 8.40
C ASN A 111 -10.59 3.81 8.09
N ILE A 112 -10.12 3.81 6.83
CA ILE A 112 -8.97 4.64 6.42
C ILE A 112 -9.28 6.12 6.63
N ARG A 113 -10.46 6.58 6.19
CA ARG A 113 -10.89 7.96 6.39
C ARG A 113 -10.91 8.34 7.87
N GLN A 114 -11.51 7.50 8.72
CA GLN A 114 -11.56 7.76 10.16
C GLN A 114 -10.15 7.80 10.77
N ALA A 115 -9.30 6.83 10.44
CA ALA A 115 -7.92 6.79 10.94
C ALA A 115 -7.13 8.05 10.55
N MET A 116 -7.31 8.58 9.33
CA MET A 116 -6.67 9.83 8.91
C MET A 116 -7.18 11.04 9.71
N LEU A 117 -8.48 11.10 9.99
CA LEU A 117 -9.07 12.15 10.84
C LEU A 117 -8.56 12.05 12.29
N ASP A 118 -8.45 10.83 12.82
CA ASP A 118 -7.94 10.58 14.16
C ASP A 118 -6.47 11.00 14.27
N ILE A 119 -5.64 10.62 13.29
CA ILE A 119 -4.23 11.08 13.20
C ILE A 119 -4.19 12.61 13.18
N ARG A 120 -5.00 13.27 12.34
CA ARG A 120 -5.06 14.74 12.29
C ARG A 120 -5.42 15.34 13.65
N ALA A 121 -6.38 14.76 14.36
CA ALA A 121 -6.80 15.24 15.68
C ALA A 121 -5.70 15.12 16.74
N LEU A 122 -4.77 14.16 16.63
CA LEU A 122 -3.60 14.07 17.51
C LEU A 122 -2.67 15.28 17.38
N PHE A 123 -2.59 15.89 16.20
CA PHE A 123 -1.75 17.06 15.94
C PHE A 123 -2.46 18.40 16.17
N ASN A 124 -3.80 18.41 16.23
CA ASN A 124 -4.61 19.61 16.46
C ASN A 124 -5.48 19.49 17.73
N PRO A 125 -4.88 19.47 18.94
CA PRO A 125 -5.61 19.23 20.20
C PRO A 125 -6.68 20.28 20.55
N LYS A 126 -6.72 21.42 19.85
CA LYS A 126 -7.71 22.49 20.06
C LYS A 126 -9.12 22.17 19.52
N GLU A 127 -9.29 21.19 18.64
CA GLU A 127 -10.61 20.78 18.11
C GLU A 127 -11.37 19.81 19.04
N LYS A 128 -10.75 19.30 20.11
CA LYS A 128 -11.41 18.40 21.09
C LYS A 128 -12.26 19.13 22.14
N LYS A 129 -12.33 20.46 22.10
CA LYS A 129 -13.18 21.27 23.00
C LYS A 129 -14.26 21.99 22.20
N MET A 130 -15.31 21.26 21.81
CA MET A 130 -16.67 21.77 21.64
C MET A 130 -17.65 20.61 21.83
#